data_AF-A0A453RJN1-F1
#
_entry.id   AF-A0A453RJN1-F1
#
_cell.length_a   1.000
_cell.length_b   1.000
_cell.length_c   1.000
_cell.angle_alpha   90.00
_cell.angle_beta   90.00
_cell.angle_gamma   90.00
#
_symmetry.space_group_name_H-M   'P 1'
#
loop_
_entity.id
_entity.type
_entity.pdbx_description
1 polymer ?
#
loop_
_entity_poly.entity_id
_entity_poly.type
_entity_poly.pdbx_seq_one_letter_code
_entity_poly.pdbx_strand_id
1 'polypeptide(L)'
;MVCQVGKSYVCNEWRHDLITFSHFLKRMSSPDCSGNLTYLAQHPLFDQIKELREDIVVPEYCYAGGGELQSLNAWFGPHGTVTPLHHDPHHNLFAQVLGRKYIRLYHASISEDLYPHMETMLSNTSQV
;
A
#
# COMPACT_ATOMS: atom_id res chain seq x y z
N MET A 1 -7.61 11.72 -6.30
CA MET A 1 -7.09 10.48 -5.67
C MET A 1 -6.34 10.85 -4.42
N VAL A 2 -6.48 10.05 -3.37
CA VAL A 2 -5.84 10.30 -2.08
C VAL A 2 -4.48 9.64 -2.10
N CYS A 3 -3.41 10.42 -1.93
CA CYS A 3 -2.05 9.94 -1.91
C CYS A 3 -1.42 10.18 -0.54
N GLN A 4 -0.57 9.26 -0.11
CA GLN A 4 0.26 9.41 1.07
C GLN A 4 1.51 10.22 0.71
N VAL A 5 1.81 11.27 1.47
CA VAL A 5 3.01 12.09 1.29
C VAL A 5 3.85 11.99 2.55
N GLY A 6 5.12 11.63 2.38
CA GLY A 6 6.05 11.38 3.49
C GLY A 6 6.70 9.98 3.40
N LYS A 7 7.69 9.71 4.26
CA LYS A 7 8.45 8.45 4.23
C LYS A 7 7.62 7.21 4.59
N SER A 8 6.76 7.34 5.59
CA SER A 8 5.94 6.26 6.13
C SER A 8 4.79 6.83 6.97
N TYR A 9 3.66 6.13 7.04
CA TYR A 9 2.50 6.54 7.86
C TYR A 9 2.74 6.52 9.37
N VAL A 10 3.87 5.97 9.82
CA VAL A 10 4.31 6.03 11.23
C VAL A 10 5.17 7.25 11.55
N CYS A 11 5.50 8.10 10.55
CA CYS A 11 6.29 9.31 10.75
C CYS A 11 5.41 10.56 10.94
N ASN A 12 5.81 11.47 11.82
CA ASN A 12 5.06 12.72 12.12
C ASN A 12 4.85 13.66 10.91
N GLU A 13 5.70 13.57 9.89
CA GLU A 13 5.62 14.40 8.67
C GLU A 13 4.65 13.81 7.63
N TRP A 14 4.06 12.65 7.90
CA TRP A 14 3.17 11.99 6.97
C TRP A 14 1.80 12.65 6.92
N ARG A 15 1.28 12.77 5.70
CA ARG A 15 -0.06 13.32 5.46
C ARG A 15 -0.72 12.70 4.25
N HIS A 16 -2.03 12.93 4.16
CA HIS A 16 -2.80 12.65 2.96
C HIS A 16 -2.99 13.91 2.12
N ASP A 17 -2.67 13.83 0.83
CA ASP A 17 -2.96 14.87 -0.15
C ASP A 17 -4.04 14.36 -1.14
N LEU A 18 -5.05 15.18 -1.42
CA LEU A 18 -5.99 14.94 -2.51
C LEU A 18 -5.48 15.63 -3.77
N ILE A 19 -5.00 14.86 -4.75
CA ILE A 19 -4.45 15.38 -6.00
C ILE A 19 -5.02 14.65 -7.22
N THR A 20 -4.86 15.24 -8.41
CA THR A 20 -5.17 14.57 -9.68
C THR A 20 -4.09 13.54 -10.02
N PHE A 21 -4.42 12.54 -10.85
CA PHE A 21 -3.44 11.56 -11.32
C PHE A 21 -2.30 12.21 -12.09
N SER A 22 -2.59 13.20 -12.93
CA SER A 22 -1.57 13.95 -13.66
C SER A 22 -0.59 14.68 -12.73
N HIS A 23 -1.08 15.25 -11.64
CA HIS A 23 -0.22 15.90 -10.64
C HIS A 23 0.60 14.89 -9.86
N PHE A 24 0.03 13.73 -9.53
CA PHE A 24 0.75 12.61 -8.93
C PHE A 24 1.92 12.14 -9.82
N LEU A 25 1.67 11.93 -11.12
CA LEU A 25 2.72 11.58 -12.09
C LEU A 25 3.84 12.63 -12.14
N LYS A 26 3.48 13.92 -12.18
CA LYS A 26 4.46 15.02 -12.13
C LYS A 26 5.32 14.99 -10.88
N ARG A 27 4.74 14.72 -9.71
CA ARG A 27 5.48 14.60 -8.45
C ARG A 27 6.46 13.41 -8.47
N MET A 28 6.06 12.28 -9.03
CA MET A 28 6.94 11.11 -9.14
C MET A 28 8.11 11.30 -10.11
N SER A 29 7.92 12.07 -11.18
CA SER A 29 8.97 12.35 -12.16
C SER A 29 9.93 13.46 -11.73
N SER A 30 9.65 14.16 -10.62
CA SER A 30 10.50 15.25 -10.14
C SER A 30 11.80 14.69 -9.51
N PRO A 31 12.97 15.25 -9.85
CA PRO A 31 14.26 14.81 -9.30
C PRO A 31 14.50 15.25 -7.84
N ASP A 32 13.63 16.07 -7.25
CA ASP A 32 13.74 16.51 -5.86
C ASP A 32 13.33 15.40 -4.87
N CYS A 33 14.32 14.60 -4.49
CA CYS A 33 14.16 13.35 -3.73
C CYS A 33 13.89 13.47 -2.22
N SER A 34 13.95 14.66 -1.60
CA SER A 34 14.08 14.73 -0.13
C SER A 34 12.84 15.16 0.65
N GLY A 35 11.81 15.75 0.03
CA GLY A 35 10.70 16.36 0.78
C GLY A 35 9.28 15.92 0.43
N ASN A 36 9.05 15.33 -0.74
CA ASN A 36 7.70 15.10 -1.28
C ASN A 36 7.50 13.68 -1.84
N LEU A 37 8.10 12.66 -1.20
CA LEU A 37 7.86 11.27 -1.56
C LEU A 37 6.34 11.02 -1.52
N THR A 38 5.75 10.78 -2.69
CA THR A 38 4.31 10.61 -2.84
C THR A 38 4.03 9.16 -3.23
N TYR A 39 3.23 8.49 -2.42
CA TYR A 39 2.89 7.08 -2.56
C TYR A 39 1.37 6.94 -2.67
N LEU A 40 0.90 6.41 -3.79
CA LEU A 40 -0.49 5.96 -3.93
C LEU A 40 -0.57 4.55 -3.34
N ALA A 41 -0.92 4.45 -2.06
CA ALA A 41 -1.00 3.18 -1.35
C ALA A 41 -2.46 2.80 -1.10
N GLN A 42 -2.77 1.50 -1.26
CA GLN A 42 -4.07 0.93 -0.91
C GLN A 42 -5.24 1.69 -1.56
N HIS A 43 -5.09 2.06 -2.83
CA HIS A 43 -6.08 2.88 -3.55
C HIS A 43 -6.87 2.04 -4.55
N PRO A 44 -8.22 2.12 -4.60
CA PRO A 44 -9.06 1.39 -5.56
C PRO A 44 -8.96 2.04 -6.95
N LEU A 45 -7.76 2.02 -7.55
CA LEU A 45 -7.45 2.71 -8.80
C LEU A 45 -8.25 2.14 -9.97
N PHE A 46 -8.49 0.83 -9.97
CA PHE A 46 -9.18 0.11 -11.04
C PHE A 46 -10.68 0.41 -11.08
N ASP A 47 -11.26 0.82 -9.96
CA ASP A 47 -12.65 1.30 -9.91
C ASP A 47 -12.75 2.73 -10.48
N GLN A 48 -11.68 3.51 -10.38
CA GLN A 48 -11.60 4.87 -10.90
C GLN A 48 -11.24 4.95 -12.38
N ILE A 49 -10.40 4.03 -12.88
CA ILE A 49 -9.92 3.99 -14.26
C ILE A 49 -10.22 2.61 -14.83
N LYS A 50 -11.33 2.51 -15.56
CA LYS A 50 -11.85 1.23 -16.07
C LYS A 50 -10.93 0.59 -17.10
N GLU A 51 -10.23 1.40 -17.88
CA GLU A 51 -9.25 0.95 -18.86
C GLU A 51 -8.13 0.14 -18.19
N LEU A 52 -7.66 0.56 -17.00
CA LEU A 52 -6.67 -0.21 -16.24
C LEU A 52 -7.25 -1.49 -15.64
N ARG A 53 -8.57 -1.54 -15.40
CA ARG A 53 -9.24 -2.75 -14.90
C ARG A 53 -9.25 -3.84 -15.95
N GLU A 54 -9.31 -3.49 -17.23
CA GLU A 54 -9.30 -4.44 -18.36
C GLU A 54 -7.94 -5.13 -18.51
N ASP A 55 -6.86 -4.52 -18.03
CA ASP A 55 -5.50 -5.07 -18.09
C ASP A 55 -5.20 -6.15 -17.03
N ILE A 56 -6.12 -6.39 -16.09
CA ILE A 56 -5.91 -7.34 -14.98
C ILE A 56 -7.06 -8.32 -14.82
N VAL A 57 -6.73 -9.49 -14.28
CA VAL A 57 -7.68 -10.54 -13.92
C VAL A 57 -7.55 -10.88 -12.44
N VAL A 58 -8.68 -11.18 -11.79
CA VAL A 58 -8.68 -11.71 -10.43
C VAL A 58 -8.32 -13.20 -10.51
N PRO A 59 -7.22 -13.66 -9.87
CA PRO A 59 -6.84 -15.07 -9.91
C PRO A 59 -7.92 -15.98 -9.31
N GLU A 60 -8.11 -17.17 -9.88
CA GLU A 60 -9.13 -18.13 -9.42
C GLU A 60 -8.97 -18.52 -7.95
N TYR A 61 -7.73 -18.51 -7.44
CA TYR A 61 -7.41 -18.79 -6.03
C TYR A 61 -8.15 -17.86 -5.04
N CYS A 62 -8.51 -16.64 -5.45
CA CYS A 62 -9.28 -15.73 -4.61
C CYS A 62 -10.65 -16.28 -4.21
N TYR A 63 -11.21 -17.21 -4.98
CA TYR A 63 -12.52 -17.81 -4.72
C TYR A 63 -12.45 -19.10 -3.91
N ALA A 64 -11.24 -19.65 -3.67
CA ALA A 64 -11.06 -20.93 -2.98
C ALA A 64 -11.50 -20.89 -1.50
N GLY A 65 -11.52 -19.70 -0.87
CA GLY A 65 -11.92 -19.52 0.53
C GLY A 65 -13.43 -19.46 0.77
N GLY A 66 -14.28 -19.61 -0.27
CA GLY A 66 -15.73 -19.54 -0.13
C GLY A 66 -16.29 -18.14 0.22
N GLY A 67 -15.45 -17.11 0.12
CA GLY A 67 -15.82 -15.70 0.34
C GLY A 67 -15.79 -14.88 -0.94
N GLU A 68 -16.20 -13.62 -0.82
CA GLU A 68 -16.13 -12.64 -1.91
C GLU A 68 -14.84 -11.83 -1.86
N LEU A 69 -14.43 -11.31 -3.02
CA LEU A 69 -13.29 -10.42 -3.14
C LEU A 69 -13.53 -9.16 -2.31
N GLN A 70 -12.71 -8.95 -1.27
CA GLN A 70 -12.88 -7.83 -0.35
C GLN A 70 -12.44 -6.49 -0.94
N SER A 71 -11.28 -6.45 -1.58
CA SER A 71 -10.76 -5.23 -2.19
C SER A 71 -9.82 -5.53 -3.35
N LEU A 72 -9.78 -4.61 -4.32
CA LEU A 72 -8.85 -4.62 -5.45
C LEU A 72 -8.12 -3.28 -5.50
N ASN A 73 -6.93 -3.25 -4.90
CA ASN A 73 -6.16 -2.03 -4.70
C ASN A 73 -4.91 -2.00 -5.58
N ALA A 74 -4.47 -0.78 -5.87
CA ALA A 74 -3.18 -0.50 -6.49
C ALA A 74 -2.23 0.12 -5.48
N TRP A 75 -0.95 -0.23 -5.63
CA TRP A 75 0.17 0.42 -4.96
C TRP A 75 1.10 0.98 -6.03
N PHE A 76 1.20 2.29 -6.10
CA PHE A 76 2.00 2.98 -7.11
C PHE A 76 2.82 4.09 -6.45
N GLY A 77 4.14 4.04 -6.59
CA GLY A 77 5.02 5.05 -6.05
C GLY A 77 6.46 4.88 -6.53
N PRO A 78 7.31 5.87 -6.28
CA PRO A 78 8.71 5.85 -6.64
C PRO A 78 9.53 4.92 -5.72
N HIS A 79 10.82 4.78 -6.06
CA HIS A 79 11.79 4.12 -5.18
C HIS A 79 11.82 4.78 -3.79
N GLY A 80 12.01 3.97 -2.75
CA GLY A 80 12.09 4.44 -1.36
C GLY A 80 10.74 4.51 -0.64
N THR A 81 9.63 4.17 -1.29
CA THR A 81 8.34 4.00 -0.61
C THR A 81 8.37 2.81 0.34
N VAL A 82 7.94 3.02 1.58
CA VAL A 82 7.94 2.01 2.63
C VAL A 82 6.52 1.85 3.18
N THR A 83 6.09 0.61 3.29
CA THR A 83 4.94 0.22 4.10
C THR A 83 5.49 -0.51 5.33
N PRO A 84 5.36 0.06 6.54
CA PRO A 84 5.72 -0.58 7.81
C PRO A 84 5.21 -2.01 7.94
N LEU A 85 5.86 -2.78 8.80
CA LEU A 85 5.42 -4.12 9.11
C LEU A 85 4.05 -4.06 9.81
N HIS A 86 3.07 -4.74 9.24
CA HIS A 86 1.70 -4.80 9.74
C HIS A 86 1.06 -6.13 9.34
N HIS A 87 -0.13 -6.39 9.86
CA HIS A 87 -0.99 -7.46 9.38
C HIS A 87 -2.36 -6.93 8.93
N ASP A 88 -2.96 -7.64 7.98
CA ASP A 88 -4.28 -7.35 7.42
C ASP A 88 -5.35 -8.29 8.01
N PRO A 89 -6.64 -7.90 8.03
CA PRO A 89 -7.73 -8.75 8.48
C PRO A 89 -8.16 -9.81 7.44
N HIS A 90 -7.68 -9.72 6.19
CA HIS A 90 -8.08 -10.59 5.09
C HIS A 90 -6.87 -11.27 4.45
N HIS A 91 -7.10 -12.41 3.78
CA HIS A 91 -6.10 -13.01 2.90
C HIS A 91 -5.79 -12.07 1.73
N ASN A 92 -4.52 -12.04 1.30
CA ASN A 92 -4.06 -11.09 0.29
C ASN A 92 -3.24 -11.81 -0.79
N LEU A 93 -3.43 -11.39 -2.05
CA LEU A 93 -2.57 -11.75 -3.17
C LEU A 93 -1.94 -10.47 -3.73
N PHE A 94 -0.62 -10.36 -3.58
CA PHE A 94 0.14 -9.21 -4.08
C PHE A 94 0.79 -9.54 -5.43
N ALA A 95 0.43 -8.79 -6.47
CA ALA A 95 0.99 -8.93 -7.82
C ALA A 95 1.90 -7.74 -8.16
N GLN A 96 3.19 -7.99 -8.39
CA GLN A 96 4.15 -6.97 -8.81
C GLN A 96 4.14 -6.80 -10.33
N VAL A 97 3.73 -5.62 -10.82
CA VAL A 97 3.69 -5.32 -12.26
C VAL A 97 4.99 -4.69 -12.77
N LEU A 98 5.52 -3.67 -12.07
CA LEU A 98 6.71 -2.94 -12.47
C LEU A 98 7.69 -2.76 -11.31
N GLY A 99 8.98 -2.95 -11.54
CA GLY A 99 10.04 -2.73 -10.55
C GLY A 99 10.22 -3.92 -9.60
N ARG A 100 10.78 -3.65 -8.41
CA ARG A 100 11.06 -4.67 -7.38
C ARG A 100 10.67 -4.16 -6.01
N LYS A 101 10.08 -5.03 -5.19
CA LYS A 101 9.84 -4.78 -3.76
C LYS A 101 10.57 -5.81 -2.92
N TYR A 102 11.19 -5.34 -1.84
CA TYR A 102 11.61 -6.20 -0.75
C TYR A 102 10.41 -6.44 0.17
N ILE A 103 10.11 -7.71 0.45
CA ILE A 103 9.01 -8.10 1.33
C ILE A 103 9.60 -8.97 2.44
N ARG A 104 9.28 -8.64 3.68
CA ARG A 104 9.61 -9.44 4.86
C ARG A 104 8.33 -9.94 5.48
N LEU A 105 8.24 -11.25 5.72
CA LEU A 105 7.09 -11.91 6.32
C LEU A 105 7.49 -12.54 7.64
N TYR A 106 6.58 -12.47 8.60
CA TYR A 106 6.72 -13.08 9.91
C TYR A 106 5.47 -13.91 10.20
N HIS A 107 5.65 -15.02 10.90
CA HIS A 107 4.53 -15.88 11.27
C HIS A 107 3.72 -15.25 12.41
N ALA A 108 2.41 -15.44 12.43
CA ALA A 108 1.53 -14.85 13.46
C ALA A 108 1.87 -15.30 14.89
N SER A 109 2.60 -16.41 15.05
CA SER A 109 3.04 -16.88 16.38
C SER A 109 4.07 -15.98 17.06
N ILE A 110 4.71 -15.07 16.33
CA ILE A 110 5.71 -14.15 16.90
C ILE A 110 5.19 -12.71 17.03
N SER A 111 3.88 -12.49 16.93
CA SER A 111 3.29 -11.15 16.96
C SER A 111 3.67 -10.33 18.21
N GLU A 112 3.85 -10.98 19.36
CA GLU A 112 4.29 -10.32 20.60
C GLU A 112 5.73 -9.78 20.48
N ASP A 113 6.61 -10.49 19.78
CA ASP A 113 8.01 -10.09 19.54
C ASP A 113 8.14 -9.00 18.46
N LEU A 114 7.03 -8.66 17.79
CA LEU A 114 6.96 -7.57 16.81
C LEU A 114 6.47 -6.25 17.42
N TYR A 115 6.23 -6.19 18.74
CA TYR A 115 5.88 -4.97 19.48
C TYR A 115 4.79 -4.12 18.78
N PRO A 116 3.56 -4.64 18.62
CA PRO A 116 2.47 -3.87 18.03
C PRO A 116 2.21 -2.57 18.82
N HIS A 117 1.70 -1.53 18.14
CA HIS A 117 1.33 -0.31 18.85
C HIS A 117 0.15 -0.56 19.81
N MET A 118 0.15 0.12 20.96
CA MET A 118 -0.96 0.03 21.94
C MET A 118 -2.20 0.85 21.51
N GLU A 119 -2.01 1.81 20.61
CA GLU A 119 -3.11 2.64 20.09
C GLU A 119 -4.01 1.81 19.19
N THR A 120 -5.33 1.90 19.39
CA THR A 120 -6.32 1.07 18.68
C THR A 120 -6.19 1.15 17.16
N MET A 121 -5.89 2.34 16.63
CA MET A 121 -5.78 2.59 15.18
C MET A 121 -4.52 2.01 14.54
N LEU A 122 -3.47 1.72 15.32
CA LEU A 122 -2.19 1.17 14.83
C LEU A 122 -1.86 -0.19 15.44
N SER A 123 -2.83 -0.79 16.14
CA SER A 123 -2.66 -2.07 16.86
C SER A 123 -2.23 -3.25 15.97
N ASN A 124 -2.48 -3.16 14.66
CA ASN A 124 -2.03 -4.12 13.67
C ASN A 124 -0.66 -3.81 13.05
N THR A 125 -0.01 -2.71 13.46
CA THR A 125 1.28 -2.24 12.96
C THR A 125 2.36 -2.43 14.02
N SER A 126 3.53 -2.90 13.59
CA SER A 126 4.72 -3.14 14.41
C SER A 126 5.52 -1.86 14.63
N GLN A 127 6.18 -1.74 15.79
CA GLN A 127 7.07 -0.63 16.13
C GLN A 127 8.52 -0.80 15.65
N VAL A 128 8.89 -1.98 15.12
CA VAL A 128 10.27 -2.31 14.69
C VAL A 128 10.49 -2.20 13.19
#